data_AF-A0A8S4RDJ5-F1
#
_entry.id   AF-A0A8S4RDJ5-F1
#
_cell.length_a   1.000
_cell.length_b   1.000
_cell.length_c   1.000
_cell.angle_alpha   90.00
_cell.angle_beta   90.00
_cell.angle_gamma   90.00
#
_symmetry.space_group_name_H-M   'P 1'
#
loop_
_entity.id
_entity.type
_entity.pdbx_description
1 polymer ?
#
loop_
_entity_poly.entity_id
_entity_poly.type
_entity_poly.pdbx_seq_one_letter_code
_entity_poly.pdbx_strand_id
1 'polypeptide(L)'
;MTVQQLNSTISDDSDDMVSLPSEEEIYRRKYQLLLERCEVLQQDNERIVNRIHEVKKITRRYKKDIKILIERLDKHGDAFRSTAVEVEVKQEVIAKPPRVGAKTQAGGKQTDKQNTGGAKKPAAKRKSKADKPERDPNAPKKPCNAFFQFCQEQRPVVVVETASEMGSEPTKQEVTRQLASRWRALTNEEKRVYVAMFERSKEKYAEELSAYNIKKEQ
;
A
#
# COMPACT_ATOMS: atom_id res chain seq x y z
N MET A 1 -22.35 -31.74 84.77
CA MET A 1 -23.25 -31.23 83.71
C MET A 1 -22.38 -30.75 82.57
N THR A 2 -22.38 -31.51 81.49
CA THR A 2 -21.64 -31.25 80.25
C THR A 2 -22.57 -30.45 79.35
N VAL A 3 -22.24 -29.20 79.04
CA VAL A 3 -23.00 -28.45 78.03
C VAL A 3 -22.02 -27.89 77.01
N GLN A 4 -22.36 -28.16 75.77
CA GLN A 4 -21.56 -28.17 74.56
C GLN A 4 -21.04 -26.78 74.15
N GLN A 5 -19.84 -26.82 73.57
CA GLN A 5 -19.33 -25.83 72.62
C GLN A 5 -20.34 -25.65 71.48
N LEU A 6 -20.79 -24.43 71.27
CA LEU A 6 -21.32 -23.98 69.98
C LEU A 6 -20.30 -23.02 69.40
N ASN A 7 -19.32 -23.57 68.67
CA ASN A 7 -18.55 -22.81 67.71
C ASN A 7 -19.51 -22.42 66.58
N SER A 8 -19.89 -21.14 66.53
CA SER A 8 -20.57 -20.56 65.37
C SER A 8 -19.65 -20.65 64.15
N THR A 9 -19.87 -21.69 63.34
CA THR A 9 -19.51 -21.72 61.93
C THR A 9 -20.31 -20.65 61.21
N ILE A 10 -19.79 -19.42 61.16
CA ILE A 10 -20.26 -18.42 60.20
C ILE A 10 -19.49 -18.67 58.90
N SER A 11 -20.12 -19.50 58.07
CA SER A 11 -19.92 -19.47 56.63
C SER A 11 -20.64 -18.22 56.15
N ASP A 12 -19.90 -17.21 55.72
CA ASP A 12 -20.46 -16.19 54.83
C ASP A 12 -19.47 -15.94 53.69
N ASP A 13 -19.87 -16.51 52.58
CA ASP A 13 -19.31 -16.42 51.25
C ASP A 13 -19.69 -15.02 50.75
N SER A 14 -18.81 -14.04 50.93
CA SER A 14 -19.03 -12.69 50.40
C SER A 14 -17.72 -12.03 49.99
N ASP A 15 -17.66 -11.83 48.68
CA ASP A 15 -16.85 -10.88 47.96
C ASP A 15 -15.36 -11.18 47.83
N ASP A 16 -15.06 -12.02 46.83
CA ASP A 16 -13.86 -11.89 45.99
C ASP A 16 -13.90 -10.50 45.31
N MET A 17 -13.66 -9.45 46.10
CA MET A 17 -13.49 -8.08 45.66
C MET A 17 -12.21 -8.05 44.82
N VAL A 18 -12.37 -8.24 43.51
CA VAL A 18 -11.34 -7.99 42.51
C VAL A 18 -10.90 -6.54 42.67
N SER A 19 -9.84 -6.33 43.43
CA SER A 19 -9.22 -5.02 43.62
C SER A 19 -8.86 -4.49 42.25
N LEU A 20 -9.54 -3.42 41.81
CA LEU A 20 -9.24 -2.76 40.55
C LEU A 20 -7.74 -2.39 40.57
N PRO A 21 -6.97 -2.74 39.52
CA PRO A 21 -5.55 -2.44 39.50
C PRO A 21 -5.32 -0.96 39.76
N SER A 22 -4.39 -0.64 40.66
CA SER A 22 -4.05 0.76 40.95
C SER A 22 -3.70 1.47 39.64
N GLU A 23 -4.04 2.76 39.50
CA GLU A 23 -3.68 3.52 38.30
C GLU A 23 -2.19 3.37 37.98
N GLU A 24 -1.34 3.31 39.00
CA GLU A 24 0.10 3.07 38.89
C GLU A 24 0.45 1.71 38.25
N GLU A 25 -0.32 0.65 38.54
CA GLU A 25 -0.15 -0.67 37.93
C GLU A 25 -0.60 -0.68 36.46
N ILE A 26 -1.68 0.05 36.14
CA ILE A 26 -2.14 0.23 34.77
C ILE A 26 -1.09 0.98 33.95
N TYR A 27 -0.52 2.06 34.50
CA TYR A 27 0.56 2.80 33.84
C TYR A 27 1.83 1.96 33.68
N ARG A 28 2.24 1.22 34.72
CA ARG A 28 3.38 0.29 34.61
C ARG A 28 3.18 -0.75 33.51
N ARG A 29 1.98 -1.33 33.40
CA ARG A 29 1.65 -2.31 32.35
C ARG A 29 1.64 -1.68 30.96
N LYS A 30 1.06 -0.48 30.81
CA LYS A 30 1.08 0.28 29.54
C LYS A 30 2.51 0.62 29.11
N TYR A 31 3.35 1.05 30.05
CA TYR A 31 4.75 1.34 29.80
C TYR A 31 5.52 0.10 29.33
N GLN A 32 5.34 -1.04 30.00
CA GLN A 32 5.98 -2.30 29.60
C GLN A 32 5.55 -2.74 28.19
N LEU A 33 4.26 -2.65 27.87
CA LEU A 33 3.75 -2.95 26.52
C LEU A 33 4.34 -2.01 25.46
N LEU A 34 4.51 -0.73 25.78
CA LEU A 34 5.15 0.22 24.88
C LEU A 34 6.63 -0.12 24.67
N LEU A 35 7.34 -0.51 25.72
CA LEU A 35 8.73 -0.91 25.65
C LEU A 35 8.92 -2.18 24.81
N GLU A 36 8.08 -3.20 25.01
CA GLU A 36 8.06 -4.42 24.19
C GLU A 36 7.75 -4.10 22.72
N ARG A 37 6.77 -3.21 22.46
CA ARG A 37 6.46 -2.73 21.11
C ARG A 37 7.66 -2.06 20.45
N CYS A 38 8.37 -1.22 21.18
CA CYS A 38 9.58 -0.54 20.70
C CYS A 38 10.68 -1.54 20.36
N GLU A 39 10.88 -2.56 21.20
CA GLU A 39 11.87 -3.61 20.97
C GLU A 39 11.57 -4.41 19.70
N VAL A 40 10.30 -4.84 19.51
CA VAL A 40 9.89 -5.56 18.30
C VAL A 40 10.11 -4.70 17.05
N LEU A 41 9.74 -3.42 17.10
CA LEU A 41 9.96 -2.50 15.99
C LEU A 41 11.45 -2.32 15.67
N GLN A 42 12.31 -2.29 16.69
CA GLN A 42 13.75 -2.21 16.51
C GLN A 42 14.30 -3.47 15.83
N GLN A 43 13.90 -4.66 16.27
CA GLN A 43 14.30 -5.92 15.65
C GLN A 43 13.84 -6.02 14.20
N ASP A 44 12.62 -5.58 13.89
CA ASP A 44 12.10 -5.55 12.52
C ASP A 44 12.87 -4.57 11.64
N ASN A 45 13.22 -3.39 12.17
CA ASN A 45 14.04 -2.42 11.46
C ASN A 45 15.42 -3.00 11.13
N GLU A 46 16.07 -3.67 12.07
CA GLU A 46 17.35 -4.34 11.84
C GLU A 46 17.25 -5.41 10.75
N ARG A 47 16.19 -6.22 10.76
CA ARG A 47 15.93 -7.23 9.70
C ARG A 47 15.74 -6.58 8.33
N ILE A 48 14.98 -5.50 8.25
CA ILE A 48 14.76 -4.76 6.99
C ILE A 48 16.09 -4.17 6.49
N VAL A 49 16.87 -3.57 7.38
CA VAL A 49 18.19 -3.02 7.06
C VAL A 49 19.11 -4.11 6.49
N ASN A 50 19.18 -5.28 7.12
CA ASN A 50 19.99 -6.40 6.62
C ASN A 50 19.54 -6.87 5.24
N ARG A 51 18.22 -6.98 5.03
CA ARG A 51 17.67 -7.34 3.72
C ARG A 51 17.98 -6.31 2.64
N ILE A 52 17.93 -5.01 2.97
CA ILE A 52 18.33 -3.94 2.07
C ILE A 52 19.82 -4.06 1.71
N HIS A 53 20.69 -4.37 2.68
CA HIS A 53 22.11 -4.58 2.42
C HIS A 53 22.34 -5.74 1.43
N GLU A 54 21.67 -6.88 1.62
CA GLU A 54 21.79 -8.03 0.71
C GLU A 54 21.29 -7.71 -0.70
N VAL A 55 20.13 -7.04 -0.82
CA VAL A 55 19.62 -6.60 -2.13
C VAL A 55 20.61 -5.65 -2.80
N LYS A 56 21.12 -4.64 -2.08
CA LYS A 56 22.14 -3.72 -2.59
C LYS A 56 23.40 -4.46 -3.04
N LYS A 57 23.84 -5.47 -2.29
CA LYS A 57 25.00 -6.32 -2.63
C LYS A 57 24.77 -7.11 -3.92
N ILE A 58 23.59 -7.73 -4.08
CA ILE A 58 23.21 -8.44 -5.31
C ILE A 58 23.15 -7.46 -6.49
N THR A 59 22.49 -6.31 -6.35
CA THR A 59 22.40 -5.30 -7.41
C THR A 59 23.77 -4.78 -7.82
N ARG A 60 24.68 -4.54 -6.85
CA ARG A 60 26.06 -4.12 -7.15
C ARG A 60 26.83 -5.19 -7.93
N ARG A 61 26.69 -6.47 -7.57
CA ARG A 61 27.30 -7.58 -8.31
C ARG A 61 26.76 -7.65 -9.74
N TYR A 62 25.44 -7.67 -9.89
CA TYR A 62 24.79 -7.71 -11.20
C TYR A 62 25.21 -6.54 -12.12
N LYS A 63 25.33 -5.32 -11.57
CA LYS A 63 25.84 -4.16 -12.34
C LYS A 63 27.30 -4.34 -12.79
N LYS A 64 28.16 -4.96 -11.96
CA LYS A 64 29.55 -5.27 -12.34
C LYS A 64 29.58 -6.33 -13.44
N ASP A 65 28.77 -7.38 -13.31
CA ASP A 65 28.69 -8.47 -14.28
C ASP A 65 28.22 -7.95 -15.65
N ILE A 66 27.18 -7.11 -15.67
CA ILE A 66 26.73 -6.41 -16.88
C ILE A 66 27.85 -5.57 -17.49
N LYS A 67 28.57 -4.79 -16.67
CA LYS A 67 29.66 -3.95 -17.16
C LYS A 67 30.75 -4.78 -17.83
N ILE A 68 31.14 -5.90 -17.22
CA ILE A 68 32.14 -6.82 -17.79
C ILE A 68 31.63 -7.43 -19.09
N LEU A 69 30.36 -7.84 -19.15
CA LEU A 69 29.75 -8.42 -20.34
C LEU A 69 29.71 -7.41 -21.50
N ILE A 70 29.29 -6.17 -21.21
CA ILE A 70 29.29 -5.06 -22.17
C ILE A 70 30.71 -4.82 -22.70
N GLU A 71 31.71 -4.71 -21.82
CA GLU A 71 33.10 -4.47 -22.23
C GLU A 71 33.63 -5.61 -23.11
N ARG A 72 33.22 -6.86 -22.85
CA ARG A 72 33.58 -8.00 -23.68
C ARG A 72 32.90 -7.94 -25.05
N LEU A 73 31.61 -7.64 -25.11
CA LEU A 73 30.86 -7.51 -26.36
C LEU A 73 31.38 -6.34 -27.23
N ASP A 74 31.75 -5.23 -26.61
CA ASP A 74 32.39 -4.09 -27.29
C ASP A 74 33.71 -4.48 -27.96
N LYS A 75 34.53 -5.35 -27.33
CA LYS A 75 35.78 -5.88 -27.93
C LYS A 75 35.53 -6.74 -29.15
N HIS A 76 34.40 -7.44 -29.21
CA HIS A 76 34.01 -8.25 -30.37
C HIS A 76 33.37 -7.42 -31.49
N GLY A 77 33.07 -6.14 -31.26
CA GLY A 77 32.48 -5.24 -32.27
C GLY A 77 31.02 -5.54 -32.56
N ASP A 78 30.33 -6.28 -31.68
CA ASP A 78 28.96 -6.69 -31.87
C ASP A 78 27.99 -5.50 -31.73
N ALA A 79 27.02 -5.40 -32.63
CA ALA A 79 25.99 -4.36 -32.64
C ALA A 79 24.91 -4.56 -31.57
N PHE A 80 25.27 -5.10 -30.39
CA PHE A 80 24.32 -5.50 -29.33
C PHE A 80 23.49 -4.32 -28.78
N ARG A 81 23.99 -3.09 -28.93
CA ARG A 81 23.28 -1.85 -28.53
C ARG A 81 22.15 -1.46 -29.48
N SER A 82 22.25 -1.86 -30.75
CA SER A 82 21.31 -1.48 -31.82
C SER A 82 20.45 -2.64 -32.30
N THR A 83 20.82 -3.90 -32.01
CA THR A 83 19.92 -5.03 -32.19
C THR A 83 18.75 -4.88 -31.22
N ALA A 84 17.57 -4.59 -31.76
CA ALA A 84 16.31 -4.75 -31.06
C ALA A 84 16.15 -6.24 -30.73
N VAL A 85 16.62 -6.64 -29.55
CA VAL A 85 16.28 -7.94 -28.99
C VAL A 85 14.80 -7.84 -28.63
N GLU A 86 13.93 -8.29 -29.54
CA GLU A 86 12.58 -8.68 -29.17
C GLU A 86 12.72 -9.87 -28.23
N VAL A 87 12.93 -9.57 -26.94
CA VAL A 87 12.66 -10.54 -25.90
C VAL A 87 11.16 -10.71 -25.96
N GLU A 88 10.72 -11.74 -26.69
CA GLU A 88 9.39 -12.28 -26.58
C GLU A 88 9.29 -12.78 -25.14
N VAL A 89 8.94 -11.86 -24.24
CA VAL A 89 8.51 -12.18 -22.90
C VAL A 89 7.24 -12.98 -23.15
N LYS A 90 7.37 -14.31 -23.25
CA LYS A 90 6.28 -15.22 -22.88
C LYS A 90 5.97 -14.86 -21.45
N GLN A 91 5.11 -13.85 -21.34
CA GLN A 91 4.48 -13.44 -20.13
C GLN A 91 3.61 -14.64 -19.81
N GLU A 92 4.16 -15.59 -19.04
CA GLU A 92 3.32 -16.50 -18.28
C GLU A 92 2.56 -15.61 -17.31
N VAL A 93 1.42 -15.13 -17.82
CA VAL A 93 0.45 -14.36 -17.10
C VAL A 93 -0.06 -15.33 -16.04
N ILE A 94 0.46 -15.20 -14.82
CA ILE A 94 -0.19 -15.75 -13.63
C ILE A 94 -1.56 -15.06 -13.60
N ALA A 95 -2.55 -15.74 -14.18
CA ALA A 95 -3.87 -15.21 -14.44
C ALA A 95 -4.54 -14.89 -13.11
N LYS A 96 -4.69 -13.60 -12.81
CA LYS A 96 -5.73 -13.16 -11.87
C LYS A 96 -7.08 -13.43 -12.55
N PRO A 97 -8.01 -14.15 -11.91
CA PRO A 97 -9.24 -14.57 -12.56
C PRO A 97 -10.11 -13.36 -12.94
N PRO A 98 -10.80 -13.40 -14.09
CA PRO A 98 -11.57 -12.28 -14.61
C PRO A 98 -12.86 -12.09 -13.80
N ARG A 99 -13.17 -10.83 -13.48
CA ARG A 99 -14.46 -10.43 -12.90
C ARG A 99 -15.41 -10.20 -14.07
N VAL A 100 -16.28 -11.17 -14.33
CA VAL A 100 -17.31 -11.09 -15.38
C VAL A 100 -18.42 -10.13 -14.94
N GLY A 101 -18.80 -9.23 -15.86
CA GLY A 101 -19.98 -8.36 -15.70
C GLY A 101 -20.23 -7.42 -16.87
N ALA A 102 -20.69 -7.97 -18.00
CA ALA A 102 -21.62 -7.44 -19.01
C ALA A 102 -21.29 -6.11 -19.75
N LYS A 103 -21.57 -5.92 -21.05
CA LYS A 103 -22.02 -6.72 -22.20
C LYS A 103 -21.81 -5.77 -23.42
N THR A 104 -21.22 -6.25 -24.49
CA THR A 104 -21.49 -5.75 -25.85
C THR A 104 -21.91 -6.96 -26.68
N GLN A 105 -23.05 -6.85 -27.36
CA GLN A 105 -23.61 -7.89 -28.22
C GLN A 105 -23.10 -7.67 -29.65
N ALA A 106 -22.69 -8.73 -30.33
CA ALA A 106 -23.03 -9.03 -31.73
C ALA A 106 -22.41 -10.37 -32.18
N GLY A 107 -23.25 -11.29 -32.70
CA GLY A 107 -22.88 -12.18 -33.81
C GLY A 107 -22.40 -13.62 -33.55
N GLY A 108 -23.35 -14.55 -33.32
CA GLY A 108 -23.56 -15.75 -34.18
C GLY A 108 -22.66 -17.01 -34.12
N LYS A 109 -23.26 -18.12 -33.61
CA LYS A 109 -23.20 -19.56 -34.05
C LYS A 109 -21.84 -20.33 -34.03
N GLN A 110 -21.70 -21.62 -33.66
CA GLN A 110 -22.56 -22.72 -33.16
C GLN A 110 -21.63 -23.92 -32.75
N THR A 111 -22.07 -24.75 -31.78
CA THR A 111 -21.67 -26.18 -31.47
C THR A 111 -20.22 -26.47 -31.03
N ASP A 112 -19.85 -27.40 -30.13
CA ASP A 112 -20.47 -28.62 -29.58
C ASP A 112 -19.93 -28.95 -28.16
N LYS A 113 -20.55 -29.91 -27.46
CA LYS A 113 -20.29 -30.39 -26.09
C LYS A 113 -18.89 -30.98 -25.90
N GLN A 114 -18.33 -30.86 -24.69
CA GLN A 114 -18.04 -32.01 -23.82
C GLN A 114 -17.63 -31.61 -22.39
N ASN A 115 -18.04 -32.50 -21.47
CA ASN A 115 -17.99 -32.44 -20.02
C ASN A 115 -16.74 -33.17 -19.51
N THR A 116 -16.09 -32.69 -18.44
CA THR A 116 -15.49 -33.52 -17.37
C THR A 116 -15.05 -32.64 -16.20
N GLY A 117 -15.37 -33.10 -14.98
CA GLY A 117 -15.25 -32.33 -13.75
C GLY A 117 -13.90 -32.45 -13.04
N GLY A 118 -13.73 -31.65 -11.98
CA GLY A 118 -12.61 -31.78 -11.07
C GLY A 118 -12.47 -30.65 -10.04
N ALA A 119 -12.98 -30.92 -8.83
CA ALA A 119 -12.52 -30.43 -7.52
C ALA A 119 -12.34 -28.91 -7.23
N LYS A 120 -13.21 -28.40 -6.35
CA LYS A 120 -13.13 -27.09 -5.67
C LYS A 120 -12.05 -27.08 -4.57
N LYS A 121 -11.27 -26.00 -4.48
CA LYS A 121 -10.63 -25.52 -3.24
C LYS A 121 -10.96 -24.03 -3.02
N PRO A 122 -11.13 -23.56 -1.76
CA PRO A 122 -11.83 -22.31 -1.48
C PRO A 122 -10.92 -21.09 -1.64
N ALA A 123 -11.40 -20.07 -2.37
CA ALA A 123 -10.72 -18.79 -2.53
C ALA A 123 -10.99 -17.86 -1.33
N ALA A 124 -9.93 -17.33 -0.73
CA ALA A 124 -9.98 -16.35 0.34
C ALA A 124 -10.74 -15.08 -0.07
N LYS A 125 -11.71 -14.66 0.76
CA LYS A 125 -12.54 -13.47 0.56
C LYS A 125 -11.67 -12.21 0.52
N ARG A 126 -11.74 -11.46 -0.59
CA ARG A 126 -11.24 -10.07 -0.67
C ARG A 126 -12.11 -9.20 0.24
N LYS A 127 -11.51 -8.57 1.26
CA LYS A 127 -12.20 -7.63 2.16
C LYS A 127 -12.93 -6.56 1.36
N SER A 128 -14.24 -6.48 1.53
CA SER A 128 -15.10 -5.47 0.91
C SER A 128 -14.87 -4.10 1.56
N LYS A 129 -15.31 -3.02 0.89
CA LYS A 129 -15.19 -1.63 1.40
C LYS A 129 -15.87 -1.39 2.76
N ALA A 130 -16.67 -2.34 3.26
CA ALA A 130 -17.30 -2.32 4.57
C ALA A 130 -16.34 -2.68 5.73
N ASP A 131 -15.15 -3.22 5.44
CA ASP A 131 -14.15 -3.65 6.44
C ASP A 131 -12.99 -2.63 6.56
N LYS A 132 -13.22 -1.39 6.12
CA LYS A 132 -12.29 -0.27 6.34
C LYS A 132 -12.77 0.50 7.56
N PRO A 133 -11.96 0.62 8.62
CA PRO A 133 -12.34 1.41 9.79
C PRO A 133 -12.72 2.82 9.34
N GLU A 134 -13.83 3.32 9.89
CA GLU A 134 -14.31 4.69 9.69
C GLU A 134 -13.14 5.64 9.92
N ARG A 135 -12.76 6.37 8.88
CA ARG A 135 -11.64 7.31 9.01
C ARG A 135 -12.13 8.47 9.84
N ASP A 136 -11.53 8.66 11.01
CA ASP A 136 -11.85 9.74 11.95
C ASP A 136 -11.93 11.09 11.20
N PRO A 137 -13.08 11.80 11.24
CA PRO A 137 -13.28 13.05 10.50
C PRO A 137 -12.26 14.14 10.84
N ASN A 138 -11.66 14.09 12.04
CA ASN A 138 -10.70 15.08 12.51
C ASN A 138 -9.24 14.72 12.17
N ALA A 139 -8.97 13.51 11.66
CA ALA A 139 -7.62 13.13 11.29
C ALA A 139 -7.19 13.87 10.02
N PRO A 140 -5.95 14.42 9.98
CA PRO A 140 -5.49 15.16 8.82
C PRO A 140 -5.52 14.30 7.55
N LYS A 141 -5.79 14.95 6.41
CA LYS A 141 -5.88 14.27 5.11
C LYS A 141 -4.48 13.98 4.59
N LYS A 142 -4.29 12.81 3.96
CA LYS A 142 -2.98 12.44 3.41
C LYS A 142 -2.65 13.38 2.24
N PRO A 143 -1.39 13.83 2.10
CA PRO A 143 -0.98 14.70 1.01
C PRO A 143 -1.16 13.99 -0.33
N CYS A 144 -1.53 14.74 -1.36
CA CYS A 144 -1.66 14.26 -2.73
C CYS A 144 -0.26 13.96 -3.31
N ASN A 145 -0.08 12.81 -3.96
CA ASN A 145 1.18 12.46 -4.63
C ASN A 145 1.53 13.47 -5.75
N ALA A 146 2.82 13.59 -6.11
CA ALA A 146 3.32 14.52 -7.13
C ALA A 146 2.53 14.48 -8.45
N PHE A 147 2.23 13.28 -8.97
CA PHE A 147 1.40 13.14 -10.18
C PHE A 147 -0.03 13.66 -9.98
N PHE A 148 -0.61 13.45 -8.79
CA PHE A 148 -1.97 13.89 -8.50
C PHE A 148 -2.03 15.42 -8.35
N GLN A 149 -0.97 16.03 -7.80
CA GLN A 149 -0.81 17.47 -7.74
C GLN A 149 -0.69 18.08 -9.14
N PHE A 150 0.12 17.48 -10.02
CA PHE A 150 0.16 17.81 -11.45
C PHE A 150 -1.23 17.69 -12.10
N CYS A 151 -1.95 16.60 -11.86
CA CYS A 151 -3.31 16.43 -12.39
C CYS A 151 -4.27 17.51 -11.89
N GLN A 152 -4.15 17.94 -10.64
CA GLN A 152 -5.00 18.99 -10.07
C GLN A 152 -4.82 20.32 -10.81
N GLU A 153 -3.57 20.68 -11.10
CA GLU A 153 -3.19 21.93 -11.75
C GLU A 153 -3.47 21.91 -13.26
N GLN A 154 -3.15 20.80 -13.93
CA GLN A 154 -3.21 20.71 -15.38
C GLN A 154 -4.56 20.24 -15.92
N ARG A 155 -5.42 19.65 -15.09
CA ARG A 155 -6.76 19.23 -15.52
C ARG A 155 -7.59 20.36 -16.15
N PRO A 156 -7.72 21.56 -15.57
CA PRO A 156 -8.50 22.62 -16.22
C PRO A 156 -7.93 23.00 -17.59
N VAL A 157 -6.60 23.07 -17.72
CA VAL A 157 -5.91 23.38 -18.99
C VAL A 157 -6.21 22.31 -20.03
N VAL A 158 -6.00 21.03 -19.67
CA VAL A 158 -6.27 19.89 -20.56
C VAL A 158 -7.74 19.80 -20.96
N VAL A 159 -8.68 20.11 -20.05
CA VAL A 159 -10.11 20.14 -20.37
C VAL A 159 -10.41 21.18 -21.43
N VAL A 160 -9.90 22.40 -21.28
CA VAL A 160 -10.13 23.49 -22.26
C VAL A 160 -9.52 23.13 -23.61
N GLU A 161 -8.26 22.68 -23.64
CA GLU A 161 -7.59 22.34 -24.89
C GLU A 161 -8.24 21.15 -25.60
N THR A 162 -8.60 20.09 -24.87
CA THR A 162 -9.29 18.93 -25.46
C THR A 162 -10.69 19.31 -25.95
N ALA A 163 -11.39 20.22 -25.26
CA ALA A 163 -12.69 20.73 -25.69
C ALA A 163 -12.57 21.55 -26.98
N SER A 164 -11.53 22.37 -27.10
CA SER A 164 -11.24 23.14 -28.31
C SER A 164 -10.86 22.25 -29.49
N GLU A 165 -10.07 21.20 -29.27
CA GLU A 165 -9.67 20.24 -30.31
C GLU A 165 -10.85 19.39 -30.81
N MET A 166 -11.70 18.90 -29.91
CA MET A 166 -12.84 18.03 -30.26
C MET A 166 -14.15 18.77 -30.55
N GLY A 167 -14.21 20.08 -30.33
CA GLY A 167 -15.44 20.89 -30.47
C GLY A 167 -16.59 20.44 -29.56
N SER A 168 -16.32 19.62 -28.54
CA SER A 168 -17.32 19.02 -27.64
C SER A 168 -16.73 18.80 -26.26
N GLU A 169 -17.57 18.65 -25.23
CA GLU A 169 -17.10 18.49 -23.86
C GLU A 169 -16.31 17.18 -23.69
N PRO A 170 -15.04 17.23 -23.26
CA PRO A 170 -14.18 16.06 -23.22
C PRO A 170 -14.58 15.13 -22.07
N THR A 171 -14.64 13.83 -22.37
CA THR A 171 -14.94 12.83 -21.36
C THR A 171 -13.82 12.76 -20.31
N LYS A 172 -14.17 12.53 -19.04
CA LYS A 172 -13.20 12.40 -17.92
C LYS A 172 -12.07 11.40 -18.19
N GLN A 173 -12.37 10.33 -18.92
CA GLN A 173 -11.39 9.34 -19.35
C GLN A 173 -10.36 9.94 -20.33
N GLU A 174 -10.80 10.75 -21.29
CA GLU A 174 -9.92 11.37 -22.28
C GLU A 174 -8.99 12.40 -21.63
N VAL A 175 -9.53 13.25 -20.76
CA VAL A 175 -8.74 14.20 -19.95
C VAL A 175 -7.70 13.46 -19.11
N THR A 176 -8.05 12.31 -18.54
CA THR A 176 -7.12 11.49 -17.75
C THR A 176 -6.03 10.87 -18.62
N ARG A 177 -6.37 10.45 -19.85
CA ARG A 177 -5.42 9.92 -20.84
C ARG A 177 -4.42 10.99 -21.26
N GLN A 178 -4.91 12.18 -21.62
CA GLN A 178 -4.11 13.36 -21.95
C GLN A 178 -3.15 13.75 -20.81
N LEU A 179 -3.65 13.83 -19.57
CA LEU A 179 -2.83 14.12 -18.39
C LEU A 179 -1.72 13.09 -18.17
N ALA A 180 -2.02 11.79 -18.32
CA ALA A 180 -1.04 10.74 -18.18
C ALA A 180 0.06 10.83 -19.26
N SER A 181 -0.32 11.15 -20.50
CA SER A 181 0.63 11.39 -21.60
C SER A 181 1.53 12.59 -21.31
N ARG A 182 0.97 13.72 -20.88
CA ARG A 182 1.75 14.92 -20.54
C ARG A 182 2.71 14.69 -19.38
N TRP A 183 2.28 13.99 -18.34
CA TRP A 183 3.17 13.64 -17.24
C TRP A 183 4.35 12.78 -17.69
N ARG A 184 4.14 11.85 -18.63
CA ARG A 184 5.25 11.05 -19.19
C ARG A 184 6.20 11.90 -20.02
N ALA A 185 5.67 12.88 -20.75
CA ALA A 185 6.44 13.80 -21.58
C ALA A 185 7.25 14.83 -20.78
N LEU A 186 6.86 15.18 -19.55
CA LEU A 186 7.64 16.09 -18.70
C LEU A 186 9.07 15.59 -18.45
N THR A 187 10.00 16.53 -18.43
CA THR A 187 11.41 16.31 -18.05
C THR A 187 11.55 15.97 -16.57
N ASN A 188 12.73 15.48 -16.18
CA ASN A 188 12.99 15.17 -14.76
C ASN A 188 13.02 16.45 -13.91
N GLU A 189 13.45 17.56 -14.49
CA GLU A 189 13.53 18.88 -13.86
C GLU A 189 12.13 19.42 -13.53
N GLU A 190 11.19 19.32 -14.47
CA GLU A 190 9.79 19.71 -14.26
C GLU A 190 9.10 18.80 -13.23
N LYS A 191 9.35 17.49 -13.33
CA LYS A 191 8.86 16.52 -12.33
C LYS A 191 9.42 16.80 -10.94
N ARG A 192 10.67 17.27 -10.82
CA ARG A 192 11.29 17.60 -9.53
C ARG A 192 10.55 18.71 -8.80
N VAL A 193 9.99 19.69 -9.50
CA VAL A 193 9.16 20.74 -8.86
C VAL A 193 7.96 20.12 -8.16
N TYR A 194 7.25 19.21 -8.84
CA TYR A 194 6.11 18.49 -8.27
C TYR A 194 6.51 17.54 -7.13
N VAL A 195 7.67 16.91 -7.22
CA VAL A 195 8.22 16.07 -6.13
C VAL A 195 8.55 16.94 -4.91
N ALA A 196 9.18 18.10 -5.08
CA ALA A 196 9.48 19.02 -3.99
C ALA A 196 8.20 19.58 -3.34
N MET A 197 7.17 19.89 -4.13
CA MET A 197 5.86 20.30 -3.60
C MET A 197 5.19 19.18 -2.78
N PHE A 198 5.32 17.92 -3.23
CA PHE A 198 4.85 16.76 -2.48
C PHE A 198 5.61 16.58 -1.17
N GLU A 199 6.94 16.70 -1.17
CA GLU A 199 7.78 16.61 0.03
C GLU A 199 7.40 17.67 1.06
N ARG A 200 7.23 18.92 0.64
CA ARG A 200 6.75 20.00 1.51
C ARG A 200 5.37 19.72 2.09
N SER A 201 4.46 19.20 1.28
CA SER A 201 3.10 18.85 1.73
C SER A 201 3.11 17.65 2.68
N LYS A 202 4.06 16.72 2.51
CA LYS A 202 4.28 15.58 3.40
C LYS A 202 4.83 15.99 4.75
N GLU A 203 5.74 16.95 4.78
CA GLU A 203 6.26 17.52 6.02
C GLU A 203 5.15 18.21 6.83
N LYS A 204 4.38 19.10 6.20
CA LYS A 204 3.20 19.71 6.84
C LYS A 204 2.21 18.69 7.38
N TYR A 205 1.93 17.63 6.62
CA TYR A 205 1.05 16.56 7.07
C TYR A 205 1.60 15.83 8.31
N ALA A 206 2.93 15.65 8.39
CA ALA A 206 3.55 15.03 9.57
C ALA A 206 3.43 15.92 10.81
N GLU A 207 3.62 17.24 10.65
CA GLU A 207 3.39 18.23 11.71
C GLU A 207 1.94 18.21 12.18
N GLU A 208 0.98 18.32 11.26
CA GLU A 208 -0.47 18.27 11.57
C GLU A 208 -0.87 16.95 12.24
N LEU A 209 -0.30 15.82 11.81
CA LEU A 209 -0.56 14.51 12.40
C LEU A 209 -0.01 14.43 13.83
N SER A 210 1.18 14.99 14.07
CA SER A 210 1.75 15.06 15.42
C SER A 210 0.89 15.91 16.36
N ALA A 211 0.43 17.08 15.90
CA ALA A 211 -0.47 17.94 16.65
C ALA A 211 -1.84 17.29 16.91
N TYR A 212 -2.38 16.57 15.92
CA TYR A 212 -3.62 15.82 16.07
C TYR A 212 -3.49 14.69 17.10
N ASN A 213 -2.37 13.96 17.10
CA ASN A 213 -2.12 12.90 18.09
C ASN A 213 -2.01 13.48 19.50
N ILE A 214 -1.28 14.59 19.68
CA ILE A 214 -1.18 15.30 20.97
C ILE A 214 -2.57 15.76 21.45
N LYS A 215 -3.37 16.33 20.56
CA LYS A 215 -4.74 16.78 20.88
C LYS A 215 -5.71 15.62 21.18
N LYS A 216 -5.44 14.42 20.66
CA LYS A 216 -6.24 13.22 20.90
C LYS A 216 -5.90 12.53 22.23
N GLU A 217 -4.68 12.73 22.71
CA GLU A 217 -4.19 12.18 23.98
C GLU A 217 -4.51 13.07 25.20
N GLN A 218 -4.89 14.33 24.98
CA GLN A 218 -5.50 15.21 25.98
C GLN A 218 -7.02 15.02 26.04
#